data_AF-A0AAV3H1J5-F1
#
_entry.id   AF-A0AAV3H1J5-F1
#
_cell.length_a   1.000
_cell.length_b   1.000
_cell.length_c   1.000
_cell.angle_alpha   90.00
_cell.angle_beta   90.00
_cell.angle_gamma   90.00
#
_symmetry.space_group_name_H-M   'P 1'
#
loop_
_entity.id
_entity.type
_entity.pdbx_description
1 polymer ?
#
loop_
_entity_poly.entity_id
_entity_poly.type
_entity_poly.pdbx_seq_one_letter_code
_entity_poly.pdbx_strand_id
1 'polypeptide(L)'
;MKREEYKQRLNELLEEDETLTHGSPDEILYMIDNMVIFGGYELGNRSVDHNILEFDDVSWEEILDWGILAVPETKTYISDTMVPFFEELDYKRLPKNENHILGGN
;
A
#
# COMPACT_ATOMS: atom_id res chain seq x y z
N MET A 1 -0.29 -1.97 -17.73
CA MET A 1 -1.58 -1.25 -17.60
C MET A 1 -1.30 0.24 -17.38
N LYS A 2 -2.21 1.18 -17.69
CA LYS A 2 -1.98 2.60 -17.35
C LYS A 2 -2.37 2.90 -15.89
N ARG A 3 -1.71 3.88 -15.26
CA ARG A 3 -2.01 4.34 -13.88
C ARG A 3 -3.49 4.61 -13.61
N GLU A 4 -4.20 5.26 -14.53
CA GLU A 4 -5.63 5.55 -14.32
C GLU A 4 -6.53 4.32 -14.48
N GLU A 5 -6.15 3.36 -15.33
CA GLU A 5 -6.84 2.06 -15.43
C GLU A 5 -6.60 1.23 -14.16
N TYR A 6 -5.38 1.31 -13.61
CA TYR A 6 -5.03 0.69 -12.33
C TYR A 6 -5.88 1.26 -11.18
N LYS A 7 -5.97 2.59 -11.09
CA LYS A 7 -6.84 3.25 -10.11
C LYS A 7 -8.31 2.87 -10.28
N GLN A 8 -8.78 2.69 -11.51
CA GLN A 8 -10.14 2.22 -11.74
C GLN A 8 -10.34 0.81 -11.17
N ARG A 9 -9.41 -0.13 -11.41
CA ARG A 9 -9.48 -1.48 -10.82
C ARG A 9 -9.39 -1.47 -9.30
N LEU A 10 -8.56 -0.60 -8.73
CA LEU A 10 -8.55 -0.42 -7.28
C LEU A 10 -9.89 0.08 -6.77
N ASN A 11 -10.56 1.02 -7.45
CA ASN A 11 -11.90 1.45 -7.04
C ASN A 11 -12.92 0.31 -7.14
N GLU A 12 -12.88 -0.48 -8.22
CA GLU A 12 -13.75 -1.66 -8.37
C GLU A 12 -13.53 -2.66 -7.22
N LEU A 13 -12.27 -2.92 -6.85
CA LEU A 13 -11.92 -3.74 -5.68
C LEU A 13 -12.50 -3.17 -4.37
N LEU A 14 -12.38 -1.85 -4.16
CA LEU A 14 -12.90 -1.17 -2.96
C LEU A 14 -14.44 -1.15 -2.91
N GLU A 15 -15.11 -1.16 -4.05
CA GLU A 15 -16.57 -1.29 -4.15
C GLU A 15 -17.04 -2.73 -3.87
N GLU A 16 -16.23 -3.73 -4.23
CA GLU A 16 -16.52 -5.14 -3.97
C GLU A 16 -16.23 -5.56 -2.52
N ASP A 17 -15.21 -4.96 -1.90
CA ASP A 17 -14.81 -5.21 -0.52
C ASP A 17 -14.70 -3.90 0.28
N GLU A 18 -15.81 -3.54 0.93
CA GLU A 18 -15.91 -2.33 1.75
C GLU A 18 -14.92 -2.33 2.93
N THR A 19 -14.42 -3.50 3.37
CA THR A 19 -13.50 -3.59 4.50
C THR A 19 -12.15 -2.93 4.20
N LEU A 20 -11.80 -2.84 2.92
CA LEU A 20 -10.57 -2.19 2.45
C LEU A 20 -10.66 -0.66 2.43
N THR A 21 -11.85 -0.10 2.64
CA THR A 21 -12.10 1.36 2.62
C THR A 21 -12.13 1.99 4.01
N HIS A 22 -12.14 1.16 5.05
CA HIS A 22 -12.29 1.59 6.43
C HIS A 22 -11.24 0.92 7.31
N GLY A 23 -10.45 1.74 8.02
CA GLY A 23 -9.47 1.25 8.95
C GLY A 23 -8.84 2.36 9.77
N SER A 24 -7.90 1.97 10.63
CA SER A 24 -7.07 2.92 11.35
C SER A 24 -5.82 3.31 10.54
N PRO A 25 -5.16 4.45 10.84
CA PRO A 25 -3.93 4.85 10.17
C PRO A 25 -2.83 3.78 10.17
N ASP A 26 -2.73 3.00 11.25
CA ASP A 26 -1.76 1.90 11.37
C ASP A 26 -2.13 0.68 10.52
N GLU A 27 -3.29 0.67 9.87
CA GLU A 27 -3.77 -0.42 8.99
C GLU A 27 -3.62 -0.09 7.50
N ILE A 28 -3.12 1.11 7.17
CA ILE A 28 -2.95 1.51 5.78
C ILE A 28 -1.94 0.57 5.11
N LEU A 29 -2.35 0.05 3.96
CA LEU A 29 -1.57 -0.86 3.11
C LEU A 29 -1.05 -0.10 1.89
N TYR A 30 -1.86 0.78 1.30
CA TYR A 30 -1.47 1.53 0.10
C TYR A 30 -2.17 2.88 0.00
N MET A 31 -1.46 3.88 -0.53
CA MET A 31 -2.01 5.19 -0.86
C MET A 31 -1.66 5.59 -2.29
N ILE A 32 -2.63 6.03 -3.07
CA ILE A 32 -2.43 6.56 -4.42
C ILE A 32 -3.38 7.73 -4.67
N ASP A 33 -2.82 8.91 -4.94
CA ASP A 33 -3.57 10.18 -5.00
C ASP A 33 -4.42 10.38 -3.72
N ASN A 34 -5.75 10.34 -3.86
CA ASN A 34 -6.71 10.49 -2.77
C ASN A 34 -7.31 9.14 -2.30
N MET A 35 -6.85 8.01 -2.86
CA MET A 35 -7.30 6.69 -2.48
C MET A 35 -6.40 6.16 -1.37
N VAL A 36 -7.04 5.62 -0.34
CA VAL A 36 -6.38 4.92 0.77
C VAL A 36 -6.98 3.53 0.85
N ILE A 37 -6.10 2.53 0.88
CA ILE A 37 -6.46 1.12 0.96
C ILE A 37 -5.96 0.62 2.30
N PHE A 38 -6.87 0.08 3.10
CA PHE A 38 -6.57 -0.51 4.40
C PHE A 38 -6.40 -2.02 4.24
N GLY A 39 -5.38 -2.57 4.88
CA GLY A 39 -5.08 -3.99 4.86
C GLY A 39 -5.73 -4.77 6.00
N GLY A 40 -6.36 -4.07 6.96
CA GLY A 40 -6.79 -4.63 8.24
C GLY A 40 -5.60 -5.17 9.03
N TYR A 41 -5.36 -4.65 10.23
CA TYR A 41 -4.23 -5.06 11.06
C TYR A 41 -4.71 -5.29 12.48
N GLU A 42 -4.98 -6.56 12.81
CA GLU A 42 -5.48 -6.96 14.12
C GLU A 42 -4.50 -7.92 14.79
N LEU A 43 -4.25 -7.71 16.09
CA LEU A 43 -3.41 -8.58 16.93
C LEU A 43 -2.00 -8.85 16.36
N GLY A 44 -1.44 -7.88 15.63
CA GLY A 44 -0.10 -7.99 15.06
C GLY A 44 -0.03 -8.75 13.73
N ASN A 45 -1.17 -9.08 13.13
CA ASN A 45 -1.22 -9.73 11.82
C ASN A 45 -2.10 -8.92 10.86
N ARG A 46 -1.66 -8.81 9.61
CA ARG A 46 -2.52 -8.29 8.54
C ARG A 46 -3.59 -9.30 8.17
N SER A 47 -4.79 -8.80 7.95
CA SER A 47 -5.91 -9.58 7.38
C SER A 47 -5.79 -9.70 5.86
N VAL A 48 -5.17 -8.70 5.22
CA VAL A 48 -5.02 -8.60 3.77
C VAL A 48 -3.55 -8.53 3.39
N ASP A 49 -3.19 -9.31 2.39
CA ASP A 49 -1.85 -9.33 1.84
C ASP A 49 -1.66 -8.26 0.75
N HIS A 50 -0.44 -7.75 0.60
CA HIS A 50 -0.10 -6.75 -0.40
C HIS A 50 -0.33 -7.24 -1.84
N ASN A 51 -0.34 -8.56 -2.07
CA ASN A 51 -0.67 -9.16 -3.36
C ASN A 51 -2.08 -8.77 -3.88
N ILE A 52 -2.97 -8.24 -3.03
CA ILE A 52 -4.25 -7.68 -3.47
C ILE A 52 -4.08 -6.49 -4.43
N LEU A 53 -2.90 -5.84 -4.42
CA LEU A 53 -2.55 -4.74 -5.31
C LEU A 53 -2.02 -5.21 -6.67
N GLU A 54 -1.63 -6.48 -6.79
CA GLU A 54 -1.12 -7.05 -8.04
C GLU A 54 -2.28 -7.40 -8.98
N PHE A 55 -2.25 -6.83 -10.17
CA PHE A 55 -3.10 -7.24 -11.28
C PHE A 55 -2.21 -7.76 -12.43
N ASP A 56 -2.73 -8.68 -13.25
CA ASP A 56 -1.96 -9.42 -14.28
C ASP A 56 -1.04 -8.57 -15.18
N ASP A 57 -1.38 -7.29 -15.40
CA ASP A 57 -0.67 -6.38 -16.30
C ASP A 57 0.07 -5.24 -15.57
N VAL A 58 0.42 -5.42 -14.29
CA VAL A 58 1.09 -4.40 -13.46
C VAL A 58 2.24 -5.03 -12.66
N SER A 59 3.42 -4.42 -12.78
CA SER A 59 4.59 -4.77 -11.96
C SER A 59 4.60 -4.03 -10.61
N TRP A 60 5.28 -4.59 -9.61
CA TRP A 60 5.52 -3.89 -8.34
C TRP A 60 6.25 -2.56 -8.49
N GLU A 61 7.16 -2.48 -9.47
CA GLU A 61 7.88 -1.26 -9.79
C GLU A 61 6.90 -0.16 -10.20
N GLU A 62 5.90 -0.49 -11.02
CA GLU A 62 4.82 0.43 -11.40
C GLU A 62 3.92 0.80 -10.21
N ILE A 63 3.55 -0.16 -9.35
CA ILE A 63 2.76 0.11 -8.13
C ILE A 63 3.50 1.11 -7.23
N LEU A 64 4.79 0.87 -6.97
CA LEU A 64 5.63 1.75 -6.16
C LEU A 64 5.85 3.11 -6.83
N ASP A 65 5.85 3.18 -8.15
CA ASP A 65 5.95 4.45 -8.88
C ASP A 65 4.67 5.28 -8.83
N TRP A 66 3.51 4.65 -8.69
CA TRP A 66 2.23 5.35 -8.71
C TRP A 66 1.73 5.80 -7.35
N GLY A 67 2.17 5.15 -6.26
CA GLY A 67 1.70 5.39 -4.91
C GLY A 67 2.74 5.12 -3.81
N ILE A 68 2.25 4.97 -2.60
CA ILE A 68 3.03 4.73 -1.38
C ILE A 68 2.55 3.41 -0.77
N LEU A 69 3.47 2.47 -0.60
CA LEU A 69 3.21 1.18 0.02
C LEU A 69 3.58 1.25 1.50
N ALA A 70 2.69 0.85 2.40
CA ALA A 70 2.94 0.86 3.83
C ALA A 70 2.92 -0.56 4.38
N VAL A 71 3.88 -0.87 5.25
CA VAL A 71 4.03 -2.18 5.90
C VAL A 71 3.88 -2.00 7.41
N PRO A 72 2.65 -2.13 7.93
CA PRO A 72 2.35 -1.97 9.35
C PRO A 72 3.22 -2.81 10.28
N GLU A 73 3.53 -4.04 9.90
CA GLU A 73 4.28 -4.99 10.74
C GLU A 73 5.67 -4.49 11.12
N THR A 74 6.32 -3.80 10.19
CA THR A 74 7.67 -3.27 10.37
C THR A 74 7.68 -1.78 10.68
N LYS A 75 6.48 -1.15 10.74
CA LYS A 75 6.30 0.30 10.75
C LYS A 75 7.18 0.96 9.69
N THR A 76 7.04 0.51 8.45
CA THR A 76 7.77 1.13 7.32
C THR A 76 6.83 1.54 6.21
N TYR A 77 7.25 2.51 5.40
CA TYR A 77 6.58 2.82 4.15
C TYR A 77 7.60 3.02 3.04
N ILE A 78 7.27 2.63 1.82
CA ILE A 78 8.14 2.68 0.66
C ILE A 78 7.77 3.89 -0.17
N SER A 79 8.70 4.85 -0.26
CA SER A 79 8.55 6.07 -1.06
C SER A 79 9.89 6.77 -1.25
N ASP A 80 10.10 7.36 -2.43
CA ASP A 80 11.27 8.21 -2.69
C ASP A 80 11.15 9.60 -2.06
N THR A 81 9.95 9.98 -1.60
CA THR A 81 9.65 11.24 -0.93
C THR A 81 9.19 11.01 0.50
N MET A 82 9.47 11.98 1.38
CA MET A 82 8.98 11.96 2.76
C MET A 82 7.48 12.25 2.78
N VAL A 83 6.73 11.45 3.55
CA VAL A 83 5.28 11.59 3.70
C VAL A 83 5.01 11.90 5.17
N PRO A 84 4.77 13.18 5.54
CA PRO A 84 4.64 13.61 6.94
C PRO A 84 3.65 12.78 7.76
N PHE A 85 2.53 12.38 7.15
CA PHE A 85 1.53 11.53 7.76
C PHE A 85 2.10 10.22 8.35
N PHE A 86 3.00 9.54 7.63
CA PHE A 86 3.61 8.31 8.13
C PHE A 86 4.70 8.58 9.18
N GLU A 87 5.47 9.65 9.02
CA GLU A 87 6.48 10.05 10.01
C GLU A 87 5.84 10.39 11.37
N GLU A 88 4.66 11.03 11.38
CA GLU A 88 3.89 11.32 12.59
C GLU A 88 3.36 10.06 13.30
N LEU A 89 3.27 8.93 12.58
CA LEU A 89 2.87 7.62 13.11
C LEU A 89 4.08 6.74 13.52
N ASP A 90 5.27 7.33 13.55
CA ASP A 90 6.56 6.66 13.79
C ASP A 90 6.90 5.58 12.74
N TYR A 91 6.43 5.72 11.50
CA TYR A 91 6.85 4.85 10.42
C TYR A 91 8.19 5.31 9.85
N LYS A 92 9.06 4.34 9.56
CA LYS A 92 10.34 4.56 8.89
C LYS A 92 10.18 4.48 7.37
N ARG A 93 10.59 5.55 6.66
CA ARG A 93 10.69 5.52 5.20
C ARG A 93 11.77 4.56 4.70
N LEU A 94 11.43 3.78 3.67
CA LEU A 94 12.35 2.99 2.86
C LEU A 94 12.31 3.49 1.41
N PRO A 95 13.46 3.55 0.71
CA PRO A 95 13.48 3.84 -0.72
C PRO A 95 12.90 2.66 -1.51
N LYS A 96 12.43 2.91 -2.74
CA LYS A 96 11.77 1.87 -3.58
C LYS A 96 12.63 0.64 -3.87
N ASN A 97 13.96 0.83 -3.92
CA ASN A 97 14.93 -0.24 -4.14
C ASN A 97 15.24 -1.08 -2.89
N GLU A 98 14.73 -0.70 -1.71
CA GLU A 98 14.79 -1.46 -0.46
C GLU A 98 13.40 -2.01 -0.07
N ASN A 99 12.56 -2.30 -1.06
CA ASN A 99 11.29 -2.97 -0.80
C ASN A 99 11.57 -4.42 -0.35
N HIS A 100 11.00 -4.78 0.79
CA HIS A 100 11.13 -6.11 1.39
C HIS A 100 9.92 -7.00 1.06
N ILE A 101 8.96 -6.49 0.28
CA ILE A 101 7.74 -7.20 -0.13
C ILE A 101 8.04 -8.17 -1.27
N LEU A 102 8.92 -7.80 -2.21
CA LEU A 102 9.31 -8.61 -3.36
C LEU A 102 10.13 -9.86 -3.02
N GLY A 103 10.39 -10.14 -1.74
CA GLY A 103 11.43 -11.06 -1.33
C GLY A 103 12.78 -10.47 -1.70
N GLY A 104 13.49 -9.94 -0.72
CA GLY A 104 14.85 -9.44 -0.94
C GLY A 104 15.70 -10.51 -1.62
N ASN A 105 16.42 -10.14 -2.68
CA ASN A 105 17.55 -10.93 -3.17
C ASN A 105 18.59 -11.14 -2.06
#